data_AF-A0A1Y1VLP4-F1
#
_entry.id   AF-A0A1Y1VLP4-F1
#
_cell.length_a   1.000
_cell.length_b   1.000
_cell.length_c   1.000
_cell.angle_alpha   90.00
_cell.angle_beta   90.00
_cell.angle_gamma   90.00
#
_symmetry.space_group_name_H-M   'P 1'
#
loop_
_entity.id
_entity.type
_entity.pdbx_description
1 polymer ?
#
loop_
_entity_poly.entity_id
_entity_poly.type
_entity_poly.pdbx_seq_one_letter_code
_entity_poly.pdbx_strand_id
1 'polypeptide(L)'
;MDTNSMENMVMVNKLSAILNEQYKLMTDMQNSLNHIKELAADKLDYTELYQDKSDSNKEKFNVDDYEKKYITQLNYIEDLTVQKKAIEEIKQKLNLDEDIGSVTREYNDILEKEKDHFNNQPKYKRYAANKEFKEFRETLWDVKSEGKTMPSLLIYTRQKYAYDDDDMTMDTVEDEDDDIVITNRQESFKCPITKRIMTDPLISRRCEHSYSSIIKEMINKSQERRIECPVAGCIHFVTLSDLRPNKLLARKIRRKKFLEMEEEMEEREKYE
;
A
#
# COMPACT_ATOMS: atom_id res chain seq x y z
N MET A 1 39.98 27.44 -13.20
CA MET A 1 38.96 26.44 -12.82
C MET A 1 39.73 25.17 -12.56
N ASP A 2 39.80 24.78 -11.29
CA ASP A 2 40.62 23.63 -10.87
C ASP A 2 40.08 22.34 -11.49
N THR A 3 40.99 21.50 -11.99
CA THR A 3 40.66 20.24 -12.66
C THR A 3 39.75 19.34 -11.81
N ASN A 4 39.93 19.37 -10.48
CA ASN A 4 39.10 18.64 -9.52
C ASN A 4 37.63 19.09 -9.51
N SER A 5 37.37 20.39 -9.67
CA SER A 5 36.00 20.93 -9.68
C SER A 5 35.22 20.48 -10.93
N MET A 6 35.92 20.34 -12.06
CA MET A 6 35.31 19.85 -13.30
C MET A 6 35.03 18.33 -13.25
N GLU A 7 35.90 17.55 -12.61
CA GLU A 7 35.69 16.12 -12.38
C GLU A 7 34.53 15.85 -11.41
N ASN A 8 34.44 16.61 -10.32
CA ASN A 8 33.31 16.57 -9.38
C ASN A 8 31.98 16.87 -10.08
N MET A 9 31.94 17.90 -10.91
CA MET A 9 30.74 18.26 -11.68
C MET A 9 30.28 17.13 -12.61
N VAL A 10 31.22 16.44 -13.28
CA VAL A 10 30.90 15.29 -14.14
C VAL A 10 30.34 14.12 -13.32
N MET A 11 30.91 13.84 -12.15
CA MET A 11 30.41 12.78 -11.27
C MET A 11 29.02 13.10 -10.71
N VAL A 12 28.79 14.33 -10.25
CA VAL A 12 27.46 14.78 -9.77
C VAL A 12 26.38 14.60 -10.84
N ASN A 13 26.68 14.91 -12.10
CA ASN A 13 25.76 14.70 -13.22
C ASN A 13 25.43 13.22 -13.43
N LYS A 14 26.45 12.34 -13.37
CA LYS A 14 26.25 10.88 -13.47
C LYS A 14 25.40 10.34 -12.32
N LEU A 15 25.72 10.73 -11.08
CA LEU A 15 24.94 10.33 -9.89
C LEU A 15 23.49 10.83 -9.98
N SER A 16 23.28 12.04 -10.53
CA SER A 16 21.93 12.58 -10.75
C SER A 16 21.12 11.77 -11.77
N ALA A 17 21.77 11.27 -12.84
CA ALA A 17 21.12 10.37 -13.80
C ALA A 17 20.75 9.03 -13.14
N ILE A 18 21.65 8.44 -12.35
CA ILE A 18 21.39 7.19 -11.62
C ILE A 18 20.24 7.37 -10.62
N LEU A 19 20.22 8.47 -9.86
CA LEU A 19 19.11 8.77 -8.94
C LEU A 19 17.77 8.84 -9.68
N ASN A 20 17.72 9.51 -10.83
CA ASN A 20 16.48 9.60 -11.62
C ASN A 20 15.99 8.22 -12.09
N GLU A 21 16.89 7.31 -12.46
CA GLU A 21 16.54 5.93 -12.81
C GLU A 21 16.04 5.15 -11.57
N GLN A 22 16.72 5.29 -10.43
CA GLN A 22 16.28 4.69 -9.17
C GLN A 22 14.88 5.18 -8.74
N TYR A 23 14.58 6.47 -8.88
CA TYR A 23 13.25 7.01 -8.58
C TYR A 23 12.15 6.36 -9.42
N LYS A 24 12.41 6.11 -10.71
CA LYS A 24 11.48 5.40 -11.59
C LYS A 24 11.30 3.94 -11.16
N LEU A 25 12.40 3.24 -10.92
CA LEU A 25 12.38 1.85 -10.47
C LEU A 25 11.63 1.68 -9.15
N MET A 26 11.87 2.54 -8.17
CA MET A 26 11.13 2.53 -6.89
C MET A 26 9.65 2.78 -7.09
N THR A 27 9.27 3.69 -8.00
CA THR A 27 7.85 3.94 -8.32
C THR A 27 7.19 2.70 -8.91
N ASP A 28 7.86 2.03 -9.85
CA ASP A 28 7.37 0.79 -10.47
C ASP A 28 7.26 -0.34 -9.44
N MET A 29 8.20 -0.42 -8.50
CA MET A 29 8.18 -1.38 -7.42
C MET A 29 7.05 -1.11 -6.42
N GLN A 30 6.75 0.14 -6.11
CA GLN A 30 5.60 0.52 -5.27
C GLN A 30 4.27 0.15 -5.96
N ASN A 31 4.21 0.30 -7.29
CA ASN A 31 3.05 -0.13 -8.07
C ASN A 31 2.89 -1.66 -8.04
N SER A 32 3.99 -2.40 -8.18
CA SER A 32 4.00 -3.86 -8.05
C SER A 32 3.56 -4.31 -6.65
N LEU A 33 4.06 -3.65 -5.60
CA LEU A 33 3.68 -3.91 -4.21
C LEU A 33 2.17 -3.75 -3.99
N ASN A 34 1.61 -2.65 -4.50
CA ASN A 34 0.16 -2.43 -4.49
C ASN A 34 -0.61 -3.49 -5.31
N HIS A 35 -0.07 -3.93 -6.44
CA HIS A 35 -0.71 -4.98 -7.22
C HIS A 35 -0.78 -6.32 -6.46
N ILE A 36 0.28 -6.70 -5.75
CA ILE A 36 0.30 -7.91 -4.90
C ILE A 36 -0.79 -7.80 -3.82
N LYS A 37 -0.90 -6.65 -3.14
CA LYS A 37 -1.94 -6.37 -2.13
C LYS A 37 -3.34 -6.55 -2.69
N GLU A 38 -3.65 -5.89 -3.81
CA GLU A 38 -4.97 -5.94 -4.42
C GLU A 38 -5.34 -7.34 -4.93
N LEU A 39 -4.38 -8.04 -5.54
CA LEU A 39 -4.58 -9.43 -5.99
C LEU A 39 -4.85 -10.38 -4.82
N ALA A 40 -4.12 -10.23 -3.71
CA ALA A 40 -4.32 -11.05 -2.52
C ALA A 40 -5.72 -10.84 -1.96
N ALA A 41 -6.17 -9.59 -1.85
CA ALA A 41 -7.49 -9.24 -1.32
C ALA A 41 -8.63 -9.65 -2.26
N ASP A 42 -8.48 -9.48 -3.58
CA ASP A 42 -9.49 -9.91 -4.55
C ASP A 42 -9.64 -11.43 -4.61
N LYS A 43 -8.53 -12.17 -4.52
CA LYS A 43 -8.57 -13.64 -4.42
C LYS A 43 -9.20 -14.10 -3.11
N LEU A 44 -8.85 -13.46 -1.99
CA LEU A 44 -9.44 -13.77 -0.70
C LEU A 44 -10.95 -13.54 -0.71
N ASP A 45 -11.40 -12.40 -1.24
CA ASP A 45 -12.81 -12.06 -1.36
C ASP A 45 -13.57 -13.07 -2.24
N TYR A 46 -12.97 -13.48 -3.36
CA TYR A 46 -13.55 -14.51 -4.21
C TYR A 46 -13.66 -15.86 -3.51
N THR A 47 -12.63 -16.27 -2.75
CA THR A 47 -12.64 -17.50 -1.96
C THR A 47 -13.72 -17.48 -0.90
N GLU A 48 -13.86 -16.39 -0.15
CA GLU A 48 -14.87 -16.31 0.91
C GLU A 48 -16.31 -16.29 0.36
N LEU A 49 -16.52 -15.72 -0.83
CA LEU A 49 -17.84 -15.62 -1.47
C LEU A 49 -18.23 -16.88 -2.26
N TYR A 50 -17.32 -17.46 -3.04
CA TYR A 50 -17.70 -18.41 -4.09
C TYR A 50 -17.07 -19.81 -3.94
N GLN A 51 -16.05 -19.99 -3.10
CA GLN A 51 -15.47 -21.33 -2.93
C GLN A 51 -16.32 -22.15 -1.95
N ASP A 52 -16.88 -23.23 -2.49
CA ASP A 52 -17.61 -24.24 -1.72
C ASP A 52 -16.71 -24.81 -0.60
N LYS A 53 -17.12 -24.58 0.64
CA LYS A 53 -16.39 -25.04 1.84
C LYS A 53 -16.40 -26.57 1.99
N SER A 54 -17.28 -27.27 1.25
CA SER A 54 -17.41 -28.72 1.27
C SER A 54 -16.49 -29.45 0.29
N ASP A 55 -15.94 -28.76 -0.71
CA ASP A 55 -15.12 -29.35 -1.76
C ASP A 55 -13.63 -29.38 -1.35
N SER A 56 -13.24 -30.44 -0.62
CA SER A 56 -11.89 -30.61 -0.06
C SER A 56 -10.77 -30.79 -1.10
N ASN A 57 -11.10 -30.95 -2.38
CA ASN A 57 -10.16 -31.27 -3.46
C ASN A 57 -9.63 -30.04 -4.22
N LYS A 58 -10.11 -28.82 -3.94
CA LYS A 58 -9.57 -27.59 -4.54
C LYS A 58 -8.43 -27.01 -3.71
N GLU A 59 -7.37 -26.59 -4.40
CA GLU A 59 -6.25 -25.87 -3.79
C GLU A 59 -6.78 -24.60 -3.10
N LYS A 60 -6.76 -24.61 -1.76
CA LYS A 60 -7.24 -23.48 -0.97
C LYS A 60 -6.31 -22.30 -1.16
N PHE A 61 -6.89 -21.13 -1.43
CA PHE A 61 -6.13 -19.90 -1.52
C PHE A 61 -5.36 -19.67 -0.20
N ASN A 62 -4.03 -19.63 -0.29
CA ASN A 62 -3.15 -19.37 0.83
C ASN A 62 -2.69 -17.90 0.82
N VAL A 63 -3.17 -17.13 1.80
CA VAL A 63 -2.77 -15.73 2.00
C VAL A 63 -1.27 -15.61 2.27
N ASP A 64 -0.67 -16.60 2.92
CA ASP A 64 0.73 -16.54 3.33
C ASP A 64 1.69 -16.52 2.13
N ASP A 65 1.33 -17.11 1.00
CA ASP A 65 2.17 -17.07 -0.21
C ASP A 65 2.23 -15.67 -0.81
N TYR A 66 1.13 -14.92 -0.71
CA TYR A 66 1.08 -13.51 -1.12
C TYR A 66 1.80 -12.62 -0.13
N GLU A 67 1.68 -12.89 1.16
CA GLU A 67 2.40 -12.15 2.20
C GLU A 67 3.93 -12.33 2.06
N LYS A 68 4.41 -13.55 1.78
CA LYS A 68 5.83 -13.79 1.47
C LYS A 68 6.30 -12.96 0.27
N LYS A 69 5.55 -12.98 -0.84
CA LYS A 69 5.85 -12.17 -2.03
C LYS A 69 5.85 -10.67 -1.73
N TYR A 70 4.89 -10.23 -0.91
CA TYR A 70 4.76 -8.83 -0.49
C TYR A 70 5.98 -8.39 0.31
N ILE A 71 6.40 -9.19 1.31
CA ILE A 71 7.59 -8.92 2.13
C ILE A 71 8.86 -8.93 1.28
N THR A 72 9.02 -9.90 0.36
CA THR A 72 10.17 -9.91 -0.55
C THR A 72 10.25 -8.61 -1.35
N GLN A 73 9.12 -8.16 -1.92
CA GLN A 73 9.06 -6.90 -2.65
C GLN A 73 9.36 -5.68 -1.77
N LEU A 74 8.86 -5.70 -0.52
CA LEU A 74 9.12 -4.66 0.48
C LEU A 74 10.60 -4.54 0.82
N ASN A 75 11.28 -5.67 1.07
CA ASN A 75 12.71 -5.71 1.34
C ASN A 75 13.53 -5.14 0.17
N TYR A 76 13.16 -5.44 -1.07
CA TYR A 76 13.84 -4.82 -2.23
C TYR A 76 13.63 -3.30 -2.30
N ILE A 77 12.47 -2.78 -1.91
CA ILE A 77 12.21 -1.33 -1.85
C ILE A 77 13.07 -0.68 -0.75
N GLU A 78 13.19 -1.34 0.39
CA GLU A 78 14.06 -0.91 1.49
C GLU A 78 15.53 -0.86 1.04
N ASP A 79 16.03 -1.89 0.34
CA ASP A 79 17.38 -1.93 -0.23
C ASP A 79 17.62 -0.76 -1.20
N LEU A 80 16.68 -0.50 -2.13
CA LEU A 80 16.79 0.63 -3.05
C LEU A 80 16.77 1.99 -2.33
N THR A 81 16.02 2.09 -1.24
CA THR A 81 15.98 3.31 -0.42
C THR A 81 17.33 3.58 0.22
N VAL A 82 18.00 2.55 0.73
CA VAL A 82 19.36 2.65 1.28
C VAL A 82 20.37 3.05 0.20
N GLN A 83 20.33 2.41 -0.98
CA GLN A 83 21.20 2.78 -2.10
C GLN A 83 21.02 4.23 -2.54
N LYS A 84 19.77 4.69 -2.60
CA LYS A 84 19.44 6.07 -2.93
C LYS A 84 20.06 7.04 -1.92
N LYS A 85 19.90 6.80 -0.62
CA LYS A 85 20.49 7.65 0.44
C LYS A 85 22.00 7.75 0.28
N ALA A 86 22.68 6.62 0.05
CA ALA A 86 24.14 6.60 -0.14
C ALA A 86 24.57 7.46 -1.34
N ILE A 87 23.84 7.38 -2.46
CA ILE A 87 24.14 8.20 -3.64
C ILE A 87 23.85 9.69 -3.38
N GLU A 88 22.76 10.02 -2.66
CA GLU A 88 22.42 11.40 -2.29
C GLU A 88 23.49 12.01 -1.38
N GLU A 89 24.00 11.25 -0.41
CA GLU A 89 25.06 11.71 0.50
C GLU A 89 26.38 11.97 -0.25
N ILE A 90 26.82 11.03 -1.10
CA ILE A 90 28.03 11.22 -1.93
C ILE A 90 27.87 12.42 -2.85
N LYS A 91 26.69 12.57 -3.48
CA LYS A 91 26.40 13.71 -4.33
C LYS A 91 26.49 15.03 -3.55
N GLN A 92 26.05 15.07 -2.29
CA GLN A 92 26.20 16.25 -1.44
C GLN A 92 27.67 16.55 -1.15
N LYS A 93 28.47 15.55 -0.75
CA LYS A 93 29.91 15.71 -0.49
C LYS A 93 30.67 16.24 -1.71
N LEU A 94 30.36 15.71 -2.91
CA LEU A 94 30.95 16.19 -4.16
C LEU A 94 30.55 17.63 -4.52
N ASN A 95 29.33 18.05 -4.21
CA ASN A 95 28.89 19.43 -4.44
C ASN A 95 29.55 20.43 -3.48
N LEU A 96 30.01 19.96 -2.32
CA LEU A 96 30.74 20.75 -1.33
C LEU A 96 32.27 20.75 -1.60
N ASP A 97 32.71 20.13 -2.71
CA ASP A 97 34.11 19.93 -3.06
C ASP A 97 34.93 19.25 -1.94
N GLU A 98 34.29 18.36 -1.16
CA GLU A 98 34.98 17.53 -0.17
C GLU A 98 35.92 16.53 -0.88
N ASP A 99 37.07 16.24 -0.26
CA ASP A 99 38.03 15.27 -0.78
C ASP A 99 37.53 13.83 -0.57
N ILE A 100 36.84 13.31 -1.57
CA ILE A 100 36.37 11.92 -1.60
C ILE A 100 37.41 11.08 -2.33
N GLY A 101 38.33 10.47 -1.58
CA GLY A 101 39.41 9.66 -2.17
C GLY A 101 38.92 8.54 -3.10
N SER A 102 37.77 7.91 -2.79
CA SER A 102 37.12 6.95 -3.70
C SER A 102 35.61 6.90 -3.49
N VAL A 103 34.85 7.32 -4.50
CA VAL A 103 33.38 7.26 -4.53
C VAL A 103 32.86 5.85 -4.26
N THR A 104 33.49 4.84 -4.85
CA THR A 104 33.06 3.44 -4.68
C THR A 104 33.24 2.95 -3.25
N ARG A 105 34.35 3.33 -2.60
CA ARG A 105 34.60 2.97 -1.21
C ARG A 105 33.60 3.64 -0.30
N GLU A 106 33.40 4.95 -0.46
CA GLU A 106 32.43 5.71 0.33
C GLU A 106 31.01 5.15 0.20
N TYR A 107 30.62 4.77 -1.03
CA TYR A 107 29.33 4.13 -1.28
C TYR A 107 29.17 2.81 -0.54
N ASN A 108 30.18 1.93 -0.61
CA ASN A 108 30.14 0.65 0.09
C ASN A 108 30.13 0.83 1.61
N ASP A 109 30.90 1.79 2.13
CA ASP A 109 30.98 2.08 3.56
C ASP A 109 29.62 2.60 4.10
N ILE A 110 28.91 3.44 3.33
CA ILE A 110 27.56 3.90 3.69
C ILE A 110 26.56 2.74 3.62
N LEU A 111 26.62 1.92 2.56
CA LEU A 111 25.73 0.77 2.40
C LEU A 111 25.89 -0.24 3.54
N GLU A 112 27.12 -0.53 3.96
CA GLU A 112 27.41 -1.47 5.05
C GLU A 112 26.85 -0.93 6.37
N LYS A 113 27.10 0.34 6.69
CA LYS A 113 26.55 0.99 7.89
C LYS A 113 25.02 0.97 7.95
N GLU A 114 24.35 1.32 6.86
CA GLU A 114 22.88 1.33 6.81
C GLU A 114 22.31 -0.10 6.89
N LYS A 115 22.97 -1.08 6.28
CA LYS A 115 22.59 -2.50 6.39
C LYS A 115 22.77 -3.04 7.79
N ASP A 116 23.86 -2.70 8.46
CA ASP A 116 24.10 -3.10 9.84
C ASP A 116 23.05 -2.49 10.77
N HIS A 117 22.77 -1.20 10.63
CA HIS A 117 21.69 -0.53 11.37
C HIS A 117 20.33 -1.22 11.16
N PHE A 118 20.06 -1.64 9.92
CA PHE A 118 18.83 -2.32 9.55
C PHE A 118 18.73 -3.77 10.05
N ASN A 119 19.85 -4.49 10.12
CA ASN A 119 19.94 -5.84 10.65
C ASN A 119 19.92 -5.87 12.19
N ASN A 120 20.30 -4.77 12.85
CA ASN A 120 20.23 -4.63 14.31
C ASN A 120 18.80 -4.55 14.85
N GLN A 121 17.78 -4.42 14.00
CA GLN A 121 16.38 -4.46 14.42
C GLN A 121 15.75 -5.79 14.04
N PRO A 122 15.07 -6.48 14.98
CA PRO A 122 14.42 -7.73 14.69
C PRO A 122 13.37 -7.60 13.58
N LYS A 123 13.30 -8.61 12.69
CA LYS A 123 12.40 -8.59 11.52
C LYS A 123 10.95 -8.31 11.89
N TYR A 124 10.47 -8.90 12.98
CA TYR A 124 9.08 -8.72 13.41
C TYR A 124 8.74 -7.27 13.81
N LYS A 125 9.71 -6.54 14.39
CA LYS A 125 9.54 -5.15 14.82
C LYS A 125 9.50 -4.22 13.60
N ARG A 126 10.37 -4.48 12.62
CA ARG A 126 10.36 -3.79 11.32
C ARG A 126 9.05 -4.02 10.56
N TYR A 127 8.63 -5.29 10.49
CA TYR A 127 7.27 -5.78 10.24
C TYR A 127 6.16 -4.84 10.72
N ALA A 128 6.10 -4.72 12.04
CA ALA A 128 5.03 -4.06 12.75
C ALA A 128 4.99 -2.54 12.52
N ALA A 129 6.17 -1.91 12.38
CA ALA A 129 6.29 -0.48 12.18
C ALA A 129 6.12 -0.05 10.71
N ASN A 130 6.19 -0.97 9.75
CA ASN A 130 6.13 -0.63 8.33
C ASN A 130 4.68 -0.33 7.89
N LYS A 131 4.44 0.92 7.47
CA LYS A 131 3.13 1.40 7.03
C LYS A 131 2.54 0.59 5.86
N GLU A 132 3.35 0.22 4.88
CA GLU A 132 2.89 -0.52 3.71
C GLU A 132 2.45 -1.94 4.12
N PHE A 133 3.21 -2.58 5.01
CA PHE A 133 2.83 -3.87 5.58
C PHE A 133 1.53 -3.79 6.41
N LYS A 134 1.37 -2.73 7.21
CA LYS A 134 0.13 -2.45 7.93
C LYS A 134 -1.05 -2.32 6.97
N GLU A 135 -0.94 -1.49 5.93
CA GLU A 135 -1.99 -1.34 4.91
C GLU A 135 -2.33 -2.66 4.21
N PHE A 136 -1.33 -3.49 3.90
CA PHE A 136 -1.54 -4.81 3.32
C PHE A 136 -2.38 -5.71 4.24
N ARG A 137 -2.01 -5.78 5.51
CA ARG A 137 -2.71 -6.60 6.50
C ARG A 137 -4.12 -6.09 6.80
N GLU A 138 -4.30 -4.78 6.91
CA GLU A 138 -5.61 -4.15 7.08
C GLU A 138 -6.53 -4.45 5.89
N THR A 139 -6.01 -4.31 4.66
CA THR A 139 -6.79 -4.60 3.45
C THR A 139 -7.27 -6.06 3.42
N LEU A 140 -6.46 -7.01 3.89
CA LEU A 140 -6.84 -8.42 3.99
C LEU A 140 -7.77 -8.69 5.17
N TRP A 141 -7.60 -7.98 6.28
CA TRP A 141 -8.45 -8.08 7.46
C TRP A 141 -9.87 -7.62 7.16
N ASP A 142 -10.02 -6.51 6.44
CA ASP A 142 -11.32 -5.96 6.02
C ASP A 142 -12.12 -6.93 5.15
N VAL A 143 -11.44 -7.85 4.46
CA VAL A 143 -12.08 -8.92 3.69
C VAL A 143 -12.68 -9.98 4.64
N LYS A 144 -12.20 -10.19 5.86
CA LYS A 144 -12.79 -11.20 6.77
C LYS A 144 -13.67 -10.60 7.86
N SER A 145 -13.40 -9.36 8.23
CA SER A 145 -13.78 -8.81 9.53
C SER A 145 -14.40 -7.42 9.38
N GLU A 146 -15.50 -7.32 8.63
CA GLU A 146 -16.18 -6.05 8.39
C GLU A 146 -16.52 -5.33 9.70
N GLY A 147 -16.01 -4.11 9.85
CA GLY A 147 -16.29 -3.23 11.00
C GLY A 147 -15.58 -3.63 12.29
N LYS A 148 -14.69 -4.63 12.29
CA LYS A 148 -13.85 -4.97 13.44
C LYS A 148 -12.46 -4.37 13.28
N THR A 149 -11.92 -3.83 14.36
CA THR A 149 -10.54 -3.34 14.39
C THR A 149 -9.56 -4.49 14.14
N MET A 150 -8.51 -4.22 13.37
CA MET A 150 -7.45 -5.19 13.17
C MET A 150 -6.71 -5.41 14.50
N PRO A 151 -6.40 -6.67 14.88
CA PRO A 151 -5.54 -6.96 16.02
C PRO A 151 -4.16 -6.30 15.88
N SER A 152 -3.45 -6.12 16.99
CA SER A 152 -2.10 -5.54 17.00
C SER A 152 -1.18 -6.25 16.01
N LEU A 153 -0.62 -5.46 15.08
CA LEU A 153 0.30 -5.93 14.07
C LEU A 153 1.59 -6.46 14.70
N LEU A 154 2.01 -5.88 15.83
CA LEU A 154 3.19 -6.32 16.56
C LEU A 154 3.05 -7.73 17.12
N ILE A 155 1.88 -8.06 17.69
CA ILE A 155 1.61 -9.41 18.19
C ILE A 155 1.63 -10.40 17.01
N TYR A 156 0.99 -10.03 15.89
CA TYR A 156 0.96 -10.83 14.68
C TYR A 156 2.36 -11.12 14.13
N THR A 157 3.17 -10.07 13.91
CA THR A 157 4.51 -10.24 13.33
C THR A 157 5.44 -10.96 14.29
N ARG A 158 5.33 -10.73 15.61
CA ARG A 158 6.12 -11.47 16.60
C ARG A 158 5.81 -12.96 16.53
N GLN A 159 4.53 -13.35 16.52
CA GLN A 159 4.17 -14.77 16.44
C GLN A 159 4.69 -15.46 15.17
N LYS A 160 4.73 -14.72 14.05
CA LYS A 160 5.06 -15.28 12.74
C LYS A 160 6.54 -15.20 12.38
N TYR A 161 7.25 -14.17 12.83
CA TYR A 161 8.61 -13.84 12.37
C TYR A 161 9.65 -13.76 13.49
N ALA A 162 9.27 -13.91 14.76
CA ALA A 162 10.27 -13.83 15.85
C ALA A 162 11.23 -15.03 15.88
N TYR A 163 10.87 -16.18 15.31
CA TYR A 163 11.73 -17.38 15.27
C TYR A 163 12.76 -17.38 14.13
N ASP A 164 12.70 -16.39 13.22
CA ASP A 164 13.63 -16.23 12.09
C ASP A 164 14.85 -15.34 12.44
N ASP A 165 14.99 -14.94 13.71
CA ASP A 165 16.13 -14.22 14.28
C ASP A 165 16.85 -15.10 15.31
N ASP A 166 18.15 -15.28 15.13
CA ASP A 166 19.02 -16.11 15.98
C ASP A 166 19.44 -15.38 17.29
N ASP A 167 19.05 -14.11 17.45
CA ASP A 167 19.43 -13.27 18.59
C ASP A 167 18.22 -12.97 19.49
N MET A 168 18.07 -13.81 20.51
CA MET A 168 17.03 -13.69 21.52
C MET A 168 17.45 -12.73 22.64
N THR A 169 16.91 -11.50 22.62
CA THR A 169 16.63 -10.78 23.86
C THR A 169 15.13 -10.51 23.95
N MET A 170 14.52 -11.06 25.00
CA MET A 170 13.12 -10.85 25.35
C MET A 170 12.96 -9.43 25.90
N ASP A 171 12.80 -8.46 25.00
CA ASP A 171 12.45 -7.10 25.40
C ASP A 171 10.93 -7.00 25.62
N THR A 172 10.57 -6.59 26.84
CA THR A 172 9.20 -6.23 27.23
C THR A 172 8.81 -4.95 26.49
N VAL A 173 7.70 -4.98 25.78
CA VAL A 173 7.26 -3.88 24.92
C VAL A 173 6.63 -2.79 25.79
N GLU A 174 7.14 -1.56 25.69
CA GLU A 174 6.38 -0.35 26.00
C GLU A 174 5.49 -0.06 24.78
N ASP A 175 4.17 -0.02 25.03
CA ASP A 175 3.14 0.28 24.04
C ASP A 175 3.23 1.76 23.63
N GLU A 176 3.93 2.07 22.54
CA GLU A 176 3.75 3.34 21.83
C GLU A 176 2.51 3.21 20.93
N ASP A 177 1.34 3.40 21.56
CA ASP A 177 0.02 3.46 20.94
C ASP A 177 -0.11 4.73 20.06
N ASP A 178 0.25 4.61 18.78
CA ASP A 178 -0.33 5.48 17.75
C ASP A 178 -1.71 4.93 17.35
N ASP A 179 -2.69 5.19 18.23
CA ASP A 179 -4.11 5.00 18.00
C ASP A 179 -4.60 5.85 16.82
N ILE A 180 -4.54 5.29 15.61
CA ILE A 180 -5.37 5.79 14.51
C ILE A 180 -6.82 5.40 14.83
N VAL A 181 -7.55 6.35 15.41
CA VAL A 181 -9.00 6.30 15.55
C VAL A 181 -9.62 6.28 14.15
N ILE A 182 -9.84 5.09 13.59
CA ILE A 182 -10.68 4.92 12.41
C ILE A 182 -12.11 5.18 12.88
N THR A 183 -12.57 6.43 12.72
CA THR A 183 -13.98 6.74 12.87
C THR A 183 -14.74 5.87 11.88
N ASN A 184 -15.57 4.96 12.39
CA ASN A 184 -16.40 4.06 11.60
C ASN A 184 -17.50 4.88 10.91
N ARG A 185 -17.12 5.65 9.88
CA ARG A 185 -18.06 6.41 9.06
C ARG A 185 -18.90 5.37 8.33
N GLN A 186 -20.20 5.31 8.61
CA GLN A 186 -21.11 4.50 7.80
C GLN A 186 -21.03 5.00 6.35
N GLU A 187 -20.23 4.32 5.53
CA GLU A 187 -20.07 4.67 4.12
C GLU A 187 -21.33 4.22 3.37
N SER A 188 -22.06 5.18 2.80
CA SER A 188 -23.26 4.90 2.03
C SER A 188 -22.90 4.18 0.72
N PHE A 189 -23.50 3.02 0.48
CA PHE A 189 -23.39 2.31 -0.81
C PHE A 189 -24.15 3.00 -1.97
N LYS A 190 -25.00 3.98 -1.67
CA LYS A 190 -25.76 4.72 -2.68
C LYS A 190 -24.90 5.83 -3.28
N CYS A 191 -24.84 5.87 -4.60
CA CYS A 191 -24.16 6.91 -5.36
C CYS A 191 -24.87 8.27 -5.21
N PRO A 192 -24.17 9.36 -4.89
CA PRO A 192 -24.77 10.69 -4.80
C PRO A 192 -25.33 11.18 -6.15
N ILE A 193 -24.80 10.67 -7.27
CA ILE A 193 -25.19 11.04 -8.64
C ILE A 193 -26.39 10.22 -9.10
N THR A 194 -26.28 8.89 -9.11
CA THR A 194 -27.30 8.01 -9.70
C THR A 194 -28.41 7.62 -8.72
N LYS A 195 -28.21 7.87 -7.41
CA LYS A 195 -29.07 7.41 -6.30
C LYS A 195 -29.27 5.89 -6.21
N ARG A 196 -28.52 5.13 -7.02
CA ARG A 196 -28.49 3.65 -7.02
C ARG A 196 -27.24 3.16 -6.30
N ILE A 197 -27.17 1.85 -6.02
CA ILE A 197 -25.94 1.21 -5.53
C ILE A 197 -24.79 1.54 -6.48
N MET A 198 -23.64 1.94 -5.93
CA MET A 198 -22.50 2.33 -6.75
C MET A 198 -22.02 1.17 -7.62
N THR A 199 -21.61 1.52 -8.84
CA THR A 199 -21.00 0.62 -9.83
C THR A 199 -19.62 1.17 -10.12
N ASP A 200 -18.59 0.32 -9.99
CA ASP A 200 -17.17 0.72 -10.05
C ASP A 200 -16.88 1.99 -9.24
N PRO A 201 -17.03 1.93 -7.91
CA PRO A 201 -16.90 3.11 -7.06
C PRO A 201 -15.51 3.73 -7.20
N LEU A 202 -15.50 5.06 -7.32
CA LEU A 202 -14.30 5.90 -7.33
C LEU A 202 -14.35 6.81 -6.10
N ILE A 203 -13.19 7.08 -5.51
CA ILE A 203 -13.03 8.00 -4.37
C ILE A 203 -12.17 9.19 -4.76
N SER A 204 -12.56 10.40 -4.33
CA SER A 204 -11.76 11.61 -4.47
C SER A 204 -10.63 11.66 -3.45
N ARG A 205 -9.41 11.99 -3.87
CA ARG A 205 -8.31 12.34 -2.95
C ARG A 205 -8.49 13.69 -2.27
N ARG A 206 -9.41 14.54 -2.76
CA ARG A 206 -9.63 15.90 -2.24
C ARG A 206 -10.59 15.95 -1.05
N CYS A 207 -11.63 15.12 -1.08
CA CYS A 207 -12.73 15.17 -0.12
C CYS A 207 -13.18 13.79 0.38
N GLU A 208 -12.50 12.72 -0.05
CA GLU A 208 -12.76 11.33 0.36
C GLU A 208 -14.19 10.84 0.13
N HIS A 209 -14.92 11.50 -0.77
CA HIS A 209 -16.26 11.07 -1.17
C HIS A 209 -16.20 10.06 -2.31
N SER A 210 -17.08 9.06 -2.22
CA SER A 210 -17.23 7.97 -3.18
C SER A 210 -18.42 8.19 -4.12
N TYR A 211 -18.27 7.82 -5.39
CA TYR A 211 -19.31 7.90 -6.42
C TYR A 211 -19.08 6.86 -7.52
N SER A 212 -20.14 6.51 -8.27
CA SER A 212 -20.02 5.63 -9.44
C SER A 212 -19.12 6.22 -10.53
N SER A 213 -18.58 5.36 -11.38
CA SER A 213 -17.72 5.70 -12.51
C SER A 213 -18.28 6.77 -13.47
N ILE A 214 -19.60 6.99 -13.49
CA ILE A 214 -20.29 8.04 -14.26
C ILE A 214 -19.75 9.46 -14.02
N ILE A 215 -19.15 9.72 -12.85
CA ILE A 215 -18.47 10.98 -12.54
C ILE A 215 -17.43 11.35 -13.61
N LYS A 216 -16.74 10.36 -14.21
CA LYS A 216 -15.71 10.59 -15.22
C LYS A 216 -16.32 11.21 -16.48
N GLU A 217 -17.50 10.73 -16.88
CA GLU A 217 -18.23 11.30 -18.01
C GLU A 217 -18.72 12.72 -17.71
N MET A 218 -19.17 12.99 -16.47
CA MET A 218 -19.58 14.34 -16.07
C MET A 218 -18.41 15.32 -16.12
N ILE A 219 -17.23 14.92 -15.62
CA ILE A 219 -16.01 15.72 -15.70
C ILE A 219 -15.59 15.95 -17.17
N ASN A 220 -15.71 14.93 -18.01
CA ASN A 220 -15.36 15.05 -19.43
C ASN A 220 -16.31 15.94 -20.24
N LYS A 221 -17.58 16.02 -19.84
CA LYS A 221 -18.58 16.91 -20.45
C LYS A 221 -18.47 18.36 -19.97
N SER A 222 -17.78 18.60 -18.85
CA SER A 222 -17.54 19.95 -18.33
C SER A 222 -16.48 20.67 -19.18
N GLN A 223 -16.75 21.94 -19.50
CA GLN A 223 -15.80 22.80 -20.22
C GLN A 223 -14.49 22.98 -19.45
N GLU A 224 -14.56 23.02 -18.12
CA GLU A 224 -13.40 23.24 -17.25
C GLU A 224 -12.65 21.95 -16.89
N ARG A 225 -13.06 20.78 -17.42
CA ARG A 225 -12.52 19.46 -17.04
C ARG A 225 -12.50 19.20 -15.53
N ARG A 226 -13.42 19.84 -14.81
CA ARG A 226 -13.68 19.69 -13.37
C ARG A 226 -15.15 19.93 -13.09
N ILE A 227 -15.64 19.38 -11.98
CA ILE A 227 -16.99 19.64 -11.47
C ILE A 227 -16.95 19.80 -9.96
N GLU A 228 -17.96 20.44 -9.38
CA GLU A 228 -18.17 20.42 -7.93
C GLU A 228 -18.50 19.01 -7.44
N CYS A 229 -18.05 18.68 -6.23
CA CYS A 229 -18.33 17.39 -5.62
C CYS A 229 -19.86 17.17 -5.53
N PRO A 230 -20.41 16.06 -6.06
CA PRO A 230 -21.87 15.83 -6.05
C PRO A 230 -22.47 15.54 -4.66
N VAL A 231 -21.64 15.48 -3.62
CA VAL A 231 -22.09 15.28 -2.24
C VAL A 231 -22.54 16.62 -1.67
N ALA A 232 -23.78 16.66 -1.18
CA ALA A 232 -24.37 17.87 -0.60
C ALA A 232 -23.49 18.44 0.53
N GLY A 233 -23.21 19.74 0.46
CA GLY A 233 -22.37 20.44 1.46
C GLY A 233 -20.86 20.33 1.24
N CYS A 234 -20.39 19.60 0.22
CA CYS A 234 -18.98 19.57 -0.13
C CYS A 234 -18.63 20.70 -1.11
N ILE A 235 -17.64 21.53 -0.75
CA ILE A 235 -17.20 22.68 -1.56
C ILE A 235 -16.04 22.38 -2.52
N HIS A 236 -15.57 21.13 -2.56
CA HIS A 236 -14.39 20.76 -3.32
C HIS A 236 -14.71 20.52 -4.80
N PHE A 237 -13.86 21.02 -5.68
CA PHE A 237 -13.84 20.64 -7.08
C PHE A 237 -13.07 19.34 -7.28
N VAL A 238 -13.56 18.51 -8.19
CA VAL A 238 -13.01 17.20 -8.50
C VAL A 238 -12.63 17.14 -9.98
N THR A 239 -11.41 16.70 -10.25
CA THR A 239 -10.86 16.42 -11.58
C THR A 239 -10.64 14.93 -11.78
N LEU A 240 -10.38 14.49 -13.01
CA LEU A 240 -10.04 13.08 -13.28
C LEU A 240 -8.80 12.61 -12.51
N SER A 241 -7.80 13.48 -12.31
CA SER A 241 -6.58 13.18 -11.56
C SER A 241 -6.81 13.00 -10.05
N ASP A 242 -7.89 13.56 -9.52
CA ASP A 242 -8.24 13.40 -8.10
C ASP A 242 -8.93 12.04 -7.84
N LEU A 243 -9.35 11.32 -8.88
CA LEU A 243 -10.11 10.08 -8.77
C LEU A 243 -9.20 8.86 -8.72
N ARG A 244 -9.42 8.00 -7.73
CA ARG A 244 -8.87 6.63 -7.71
C ARG A 244 -9.99 5.60 -7.52
N PRO A 245 -9.82 4.35 -8.01
CA PRO A 245 -10.74 3.26 -7.68
C PRO A 245 -10.85 3.06 -6.17
N ASN A 246 -12.08 2.97 -5.65
CA ASN A 246 -12.34 2.60 -4.27
C ASN A 246 -12.56 1.08 -4.18
N LYS A 247 -11.47 0.33 -4.17
CA LYS A 247 -11.48 -1.15 -4.18
C LYS A 247 -12.14 -1.72 -2.93
N LEU A 248 -11.93 -1.09 -1.78
CA LEU A 248 -12.54 -1.47 -0.51
C LEU A 248 -14.07 -1.36 -0.56
N LEU A 249 -14.60 -0.21 -1.02
CA LEU A 249 -16.05 -0.03 -1.20
C LEU A 249 -16.61 -0.99 -2.26
N ALA A 250 -15.87 -1.27 -3.33
CA ALA A 250 -16.28 -2.22 -4.35
C ALA A 250 -16.45 -3.65 -3.78
N ARG A 251 -15.54 -4.11 -2.92
CA ARG A 251 -15.65 -5.41 -2.22
C ARG A 251 -16.85 -5.43 -1.29
N LYS A 252 -17.05 -4.39 -0.47
CA LYS A 252 -18.22 -4.26 0.41
C LYS A 252 -19.55 -4.33 -0.35
N ILE A 253 -19.65 -3.61 -1.47
CA ILE A 253 -20.84 -3.64 -2.33
C ILE A 253 -21.06 -5.04 -2.94
N ARG A 254 -19.98 -5.70 -3.39
CA ARG A 254 -20.06 -7.06 -3.95
C ARG A 254 -20.60 -8.06 -2.94
N ARG A 255 -20.10 -8.03 -1.71
CA ARG A 255 -20.56 -8.92 -0.62
C ARG A 255 -21.99 -8.70 -0.26
N LYS A 256 -22.40 -7.43 -0.11
CA LYS A 256 -23.78 -7.11 0.16
C LYS A 256 -24.72 -7.67 -0.92
N LYS A 257 -24.37 -7.49 -2.20
CA LYS A 257 -25.15 -8.06 -3.30
C LYS A 257 -25.18 -9.58 -3.29
N PHE A 258 -24.09 -10.22 -2.87
CA PHE A 258 -24.01 -11.67 -2.77
C PHE A 258 -24.93 -12.20 -1.66
N LEU A 259 -24.88 -11.60 -0.47
CA LEU A 259 -25.76 -11.96 0.66
C LEU A 259 -27.25 -11.73 0.31
N GLU A 260 -27.58 -10.59 -0.29
CA GLU A 260 -28.95 -10.30 -0.77
C GLU A 260 -29.42 -11.38 -1.76
N MET A 261 -28.53 -11.86 -2.65
CA MET A 261 -28.86 -12.91 -3.62
C MET A 261 -29.03 -14.28 -2.97
N GLU A 262 -28.21 -14.64 -1.98
CA GLU A 262 -28.37 -15.88 -1.21
C GLU A 262 -29.69 -15.89 -0.44
N GLU A 263 -30.01 -14.80 0.28
CA GLU A 263 -31.28 -14.65 0.99
C GLU A 263 -32.48 -14.80 0.04
N GLU A 264 -32.44 -14.15 -1.14
CA GLU A 264 -33.50 -14.29 -2.15
C GLU A 264 -33.63 -15.73 -2.70
N MET A 265 -32.53 -16.47 -2.84
CA MET A 265 -32.57 -17.87 -3.29
C MET A 265 -33.16 -18.79 -2.21
N GLU A 266 -32.71 -18.65 -0.96
CA GLU A 266 -33.23 -19.41 0.18
C GLU A 266 -34.73 -19.15 0.39
N GLU A 267 -35.18 -17.90 0.22
CA GLU A 267 -36.60 -17.56 0.26
C GLU A 267 -37.40 -18.27 -0.84
N ARG A 268 -36.90 -18.30 -2.08
CA ARG A 268 -37.59 -19.01 -3.17
C ARG A 268 -37.70 -20.50 -2.91
N GLU A 269 -36.61 -21.15 -2.49
CA GLU A 269 -36.60 -22.59 -2.17
C GLU A 269 -37.57 -22.95 -1.04
N LYS A 270 -37.84 -22.02 -0.12
CA LYS A 270 -38.81 -22.23 0.97
C LYS A 270 -40.27 -22.24 0.51
N TYR A 271 -40.57 -21.62 -0.64
CA TYR A 271 -41.91 -21.50 -1.19
C TYR A 271 -42.18 -22.40 -2.42
N GLU A 272 -41.18 -23.19 -2.83
CA GLU A 272 -41.29 -24.29 -3.82
C GLU A 272 -41.54 -25.65 -3.16
#